data_AF-A0A964USG4-F1
#
_entry.id   AF-A0A964USG4-F1
#
_cell.length_a   1.000
_cell.length_b   1.000
_cell.length_c   1.000
_cell.angle_alpha   90.00
_cell.angle_beta   90.00
_cell.angle_gamma   90.00
#
_symmetry.space_group_name_H-M   'P 1'
#
loop_
_entity.id
_entity.type
_entity.pdbx_description
1 polymer ?
#
loop_
_entity_poly.entity_id
_entity_poly.type
_entity_poly.pdbx_seq_one_letter_code
_entity_poly.pdbx_strand_id
1 'polypeptide(L)' 'MPFEPHELRVDLTCAHGDDGHWRGWFEVSAHADALRRLGLHPGQETAQVTGPAPPLWWHAAAERRGW' A
#
# COMPACT_ATOMS: atom_id res chain seq x y z
N MET A 1 1.71 -14.94 10.17
CA MET A 1 1.89 -13.74 9.31
C MET A 1 2.44 -14.22 7.97
N PRO A 2 1.91 -13.77 6.82
CA PRO A 2 2.40 -14.21 5.51
C PRO A 2 3.76 -13.60 5.12
N PHE A 3 4.24 -12.60 5.87
CA PHE A 3 5.54 -11.96 5.68
C PHE A 3 6.45 -12.22 6.87
N GLU A 4 7.73 -12.38 6.60
CA GLU A 4 8.81 -12.32 7.57
C GLU A 4 9.06 -10.87 7.99
N PRO A 5 9.62 -10.62 9.20
CA PRO A 5 9.79 -9.27 9.72
C PRO A 5 10.58 -8.30 8.83
N HIS A 6 11.48 -8.81 7.99
CA HIS A 6 12.31 -8.01 7.09
C HIS A 6 11.70 -7.80 5.70
N GLU A 7 10.59 -8.49 5.39
CA GLU A 7 9.92 -8.37 4.09
C GLU A 7 8.89 -7.24 4.08
N LEU A 8 8.55 -6.70 5.24
CA LEU A 8 7.71 -5.52 5.41
C LEU A 8 8.52 -4.40 6.04
N ARG A 9 8.38 -3.20 5.48
CA ARG A 9 8.94 -1.97 6.03
C ARG A 9 7.79 -1.00 6.29
N VAL A 10 7.74 -0.51 7.52
CA VAL A 10 6.77 0.50 7.95
C VAL A 10 7.55 1.74 8.36
N ASP A 11 7.39 2.81 7.58
CA ASP A 11 7.98 4.10 7.86
C ASP A 11 6.93 5.06 8.41
N LEU A 12 7.33 5.92 9.35
CA LEU A 12 6.51 6.98 9.90
C LEU A 12 7.12 8.31 9.50
N THR A 13 6.33 9.13 8.81
CA THR A 13 6.67 10.53 8.55
C THR A 13 5.67 11.42 9.26
N CYS A 14 6.15 12.44 9.97
CA CYS A 14 5.33 13.47 10.60
C CYS A 14 5.75 14.83 10.06
N ALA A 15 4.78 15.63 9.61
CA ALA A 15 5.03 16.99 9.17
C ALA A 15 3.86 17.91 9.54
N HIS A 16 4.12 19.20 9.56
CA HIS A 16 3.08 20.20 9.72
C HIS A 16 2.29 20.33 8.42
N GLY A 17 0.96 20.30 8.50
CA GLY A 17 0.09 20.59 7.38
C GLY A 17 -0.01 22.09 7.10
N ASP A 18 -0.49 22.42 5.90
CA ASP A 18 -0.77 23.80 5.48
C ASP A 18 -1.83 24.49 6.37
N ASP A 19 -2.62 23.69 7.09
CA ASP A 19 -3.64 24.14 8.05
C ASP A 19 -3.09 24.42 9.45
N GLY A 20 -1.79 24.28 9.65
CA GLY A 20 -1.17 24.54 10.94
C GLY A 20 -1.22 23.36 11.92
N HIS A 21 -1.70 22.19 11.48
CA HIS A 21 -1.84 21.02 12.33
C HIS A 21 -0.77 19.96 12.00
N TRP A 22 -0.26 19.28 13.02
CA TRP A 22 0.60 18.12 12.80
C TRP A 22 -0.18 17.00 12.09
N ARG A 23 0.42 16.47 11.02
CA ARG A 23 -0.06 15.32 10.27
C ARG A 23 1.00 14.24 10.30
N GLY A 24 0.55 12.99 10.39
CA GLY A 24 1.39 11.81 10.35
C GLY A 24 0.92 10.87 9.26
N TRP A 25 1.87 10.22 8.60
CA TRP A 25 1.63 9.21 7.58
C TRP A 25 2.48 7.99 7.89
N PHE A 26 1.87 6.82 7.75
CA PHE A 26 2.58 5.57 7.71
C PHE A 26 2.72 5.14 6.25
N GLU A 27 3.94 4.93 5.79
CA GLU A 27 4.21 4.25 4.53
C GLU A 27 4.48 2.78 4.83
N VAL A 28 3.71 1.89 4.21
CA VAL A 28 3.88 0.44 4.35
C VAL A 28 4.31 -0.09 3.00
N SER A 29 5.52 -0.63 2.94
CA SER A 29 6.09 -1.26 1.74
C SER A 29 6.42 -2.72 2.00
N ALA A 30 6.32 -3.54 0.95
CA ALA A 30 6.67 -4.95 0.98
C ALA A 30 7.74 -5.24 -0.08
N HIS A 31 8.67 -6.14 0.23
CA HIS A 31 9.60 -6.65 -0.78
C HIS A 31 8.81 -7.34 -1.89
N ALA A 32 9.08 -6.95 -3.15
CA ALA A 32 8.34 -7.47 -4.30
C ALA A 32 8.36 -9.01 -4.34
N ASP A 33 9.52 -9.64 -4.10
CA ASP A 33 9.63 -11.10 -4.13
C ASP A 33 8.81 -11.80 -3.05
N ALA A 34 8.59 -11.17 -1.91
CA ALA A 34 7.71 -11.73 -0.87
C ALA A 34 6.26 -11.86 -1.34
N LEU A 35 5.81 -10.96 -2.23
CA LEU A 35 4.48 -11.00 -2.84
C LEU A 35 4.27 -12.22 -3.72
N ARG A 36 5.34 -12.87 -4.20
CA ARG A 36 5.23 -14.06 -5.06
C ARG A 36 4.51 -15.22 -4.38
N ARG A 37 4.76 -15.39 -3.07
CA ARG A 37 4.13 -16.44 -2.25
C ARG A 37 2.62 -16.26 -2.13
N LEU A 38 2.13 -15.04 -2.36
CA LEU A 38 0.72 -14.69 -2.30
C LEU A 38 0.09 -14.60 -3.70
N GLY A 39 0.86 -14.78 -4.78
CA GLY A 39 0.37 -14.56 -6.13
C GLY A 39 0.15 -13.08 -6.46
N LEU A 40 0.72 -12.15 -5.68
CA LEU A 40 0.52 -10.70 -5.79
C LEU A 40 1.69 -9.97 -6.44
N HIS A 41 2.71 -10.69 -6.93
CA HIS A 41 3.85 -10.07 -7.59
C HIS A 41 3.44 -9.56 -8.99
N PRO A 42 3.87 -8.35 -9.42
CA PRO A 42 3.45 -7.76 -10.70
C PRO A 42 3.70 -8.62 -11.95
N GLY A 43 4.74 -9.45 -11.90
CA GLY A 43 5.07 -10.43 -12.94
C GLY A 43 4.29 -11.77 -12.88
N GLN A 44 3.32 -11.95 -11.98
CA GLN A 44 2.47 -13.14 -11.92
C GLN A 44 1.08 -12.84 -12.52
N GLU A 45 0.55 -13.77 -13.31
CA GLU A 45 -0.79 -13.63 -13.90
C GLU A 45 -1.89 -13.49 -12.84
N THR A 46 -1.74 -14.16 -11.71
CA THR A 46 -2.67 -14.09 -10.57
C THR A 46 -2.77 -12.70 -9.95
N ALA A 47 -1.78 -11.84 -10.16
CA ALA A 47 -1.78 -10.47 -9.64
C ALA A 47 -2.57 -9.50 -10.54
N GLN A 48 -2.99 -9.92 -11.73
CA GLN A 48 -3.76 -9.07 -12.63
C GLN A 48 -5.17 -8.84 -12.09
N VAL A 49 -5.55 -7.57 -11.96
CA VAL A 49 -6.93 -7.19 -11.65
C VAL A 49 -7.77 -7.37 -12.91
N THR A 50 -8.41 -8.53 -13.04
CA THR A 50 -9.27 -8.89 -14.17
C THR A 50 -10.76 -8.61 -13.93
N GLY A 51 -11.12 -8.32 -12.68
CA GLY A 51 -12.48 -7.96 -12.28
C GLY A 51 -12.78 -6.46 -12.43
N PRO A 52 -14.06 -6.05 -12.29
CA PRO A 52 -14.39 -4.64 -12.18
C PRO A 52 -13.64 -4.03 -11.00
N ALA A 53 -13.23 -2.77 -11.16
CA ALA A 53 -12.63 -2.02 -10.07
C ALA A 53 -13.57 -2.09 -8.84
N PRO A 54 -13.03 -2.26 -7.62
CA PRO A 54 -13.85 -2.27 -6.43
C PRO A 54 -14.59 -0.93 -6.29
N PRO A 55 -15.70 -0.88 -5.55
CA PRO A 55 -16.46 0.35 -5.36
C PRO A 55 -15.58 1.49 -4.83
N LEU A 56 -15.90 2.74 -5.20
CA LEU A 56 -15.09 3.91 -4.82
C LEU A 56 -14.89 4.10 -3.31
N TRP A 57 -15.83 3.61 -2.49
CA TRP A 57 -15.73 3.65 -1.03
C TRP A 57 -14.68 2.66 -0.47
N TRP A 58 -14.23 1.68 -1.28
CA TRP A 58 -13.21 0.69 -0.92
C TRP A 58 -11.79 1.23 -1.07
N HIS A 59 -11.56 2.20 -1.97
CA HIS A 59 -10.23 2.77 -2.18
C HIS A 59 -9.71 3.46 -0.91
N ALA A 60 -8.42 3.30 -0.63
CA ALA A 60 -7.79 4.07 0.42
C ALA A 60 -7.88 5.57 0.11
N ALA A 61 -7.92 6.42 1.14
CA ALA A 61 -8.04 7.86 0.94
C ALA A 61 -6.90 8.47 0.10
N ALA A 62 -5.71 7.86 0.16
CA ALA A 62 -4.55 8.24 -0.65
C ALA A 62 -4.75 7.92 -2.15
N GLU A 63 -5.30 6.75 -2.48
CA GLU A 63 -5.58 6.33 -3.87
C GLU A 63 -6.59 7.27 -4.55
N ARG A 64 -7.55 7.82 -3.80
CA ARG A 64 -8.53 8.78 -4.33
C ARG A 64 -7.95 10.15 -4.68
N ARG A 65 -6.82 10.52 -4.07
CA ARG A 65 -6.27 11.87 -4.19
C ARG A 65 -5.21 12.01 -5.28
N GLY A 66 -4.72 10.89 -5.82
CA GLY A 66 -3.58 10.87 -6.74
C GLY A 66 -2.34 11.36 -5.98
N TRP A 67 -1.48 10.42 -5.59
CA TRP A 67 -0.27 10.66 -4.80
C TRP A 67 0.45 11.98 -5.11
#